data_AF-A0A844C463-F1
#
_entry.id   AF-A0A844C463-F1
#
_cell.length_a   1.000
_cell.length_b   1.000
_cell.length_c   1.000
_cell.angle_alpha   90.00
_cell.angle_beta   90.00
_cell.angle_gamma   90.00
#
_symmetry.space_group_name_H-M   'P 1'
#
loop_
_entity.id
_entity.type
_entity.pdbx_description
1 polymer ?
#
loop_
_entity_poly.entity_id
_entity_poly.type
_entity_poly.pdbx_seq_one_letter_code
_entity_poly.pdbx_strand_id
1 'polypeptide(L)'
;MPQPTTKRFIIELFFSITLLALLLSLMQAGPASANSKASLLAEPNALELTSVEMSKEGYFVLRSNTAPAATTWQLERWSAAPTATQLNNQQPLTLYPWPANTQQLTLSGFANGTYYFRLRASNNNYSNVVKVQVDHYPLWQALSLFSLGLGLFVIVVVVIAKGAYRSANATEEPL
;
A
#
# COMPACT_ATOMS: atom_id res chain seq x y z
N MET A 1 -8.40 -50.24 -8.16
CA MET A 1 -7.88 -48.92 -7.72
C MET A 1 -8.43 -48.66 -6.33
N PRO A 2 -7.60 -48.43 -5.29
CA PRO A 2 -8.09 -48.19 -3.93
C PRO A 2 -8.79 -46.82 -3.87
N GLN A 3 -10.05 -46.81 -3.44
CA GLN A 3 -10.82 -45.58 -3.22
C GLN A 3 -10.16 -44.78 -2.07
N PRO A 4 -9.88 -43.48 -2.26
CA PRO A 4 -9.34 -42.66 -1.20
C PRO A 4 -10.32 -42.60 -0.03
N THR A 5 -9.83 -42.86 1.18
CA THR A 5 -10.65 -42.75 2.39
C THR A 5 -11.06 -41.28 2.57
N THR A 6 -12.33 -41.04 2.92
CA THR A 6 -12.94 -39.70 2.99
C THR A 6 -12.12 -38.70 3.83
N LYS A 7 -11.38 -39.19 4.84
CA LYS A 7 -10.47 -38.38 5.67
C LYS A 7 -9.24 -37.85 4.90
N ARG A 8 -8.64 -38.64 4.01
CA ARG A 8 -7.51 -38.20 3.17
C ARG A 8 -7.96 -37.14 2.16
N PHE A 9 -9.16 -37.31 1.59
CA PHE A 9 -9.72 -36.35 0.65
C PHE A 9 -9.97 -34.96 1.28
N ILE A 10 -10.47 -34.91 2.52
CA ILE A 10 -10.72 -33.65 3.23
C ILE A 10 -9.40 -32.89 3.51
N ILE A 11 -8.34 -33.60 3.88
CA ILE A 11 -7.04 -32.98 4.19
C ILE A 11 -6.40 -32.39 2.92
N GLU A 12 -6.42 -33.13 1.80
CA GLU A 12 -5.86 -32.63 0.53
C GLU A 12 -6.67 -31.45 -0.04
N LEU A 13 -8.00 -31.45 0.13
CA LEU A 13 -8.85 -30.32 -0.25
C LEU A 13 -8.51 -29.07 0.57
N PHE A 14 -8.31 -29.22 1.88
CA PHE A 14 -7.95 -28.09 2.74
C PHE A 14 -6.57 -27.53 2.38
N PHE A 15 -5.59 -28.42 2.15
CA PHE A 15 -4.23 -28.03 1.77
C PHE A 15 -4.19 -27.30 0.43
N SER A 16 -4.92 -27.79 -0.57
CA SER A 16 -5.01 -27.17 -1.89
C SER A 16 -5.70 -25.81 -1.86
N ILE A 17 -6.77 -25.64 -1.06
CA ILE A 17 -7.41 -24.33 -0.85
C ILE A 17 -6.44 -23.34 -0.17
N THR A 18 -5.71 -23.77 0.86
CA THR A 18 -4.73 -22.89 1.53
C THR A 18 -3.57 -22.52 0.62
N LEU A 19 -3.08 -23.45 -0.21
CA LEU A 19 -2.01 -23.20 -1.16
C LEU A 19 -2.46 -22.24 -2.28
N LEU A 20 -3.70 -22.39 -2.74
CA LEU A 20 -4.30 -21.47 -3.72
C LEU A 20 -4.47 -20.07 -3.14
N ALA A 21 -4.94 -19.94 -1.89
CA ALA A 21 -5.07 -18.66 -1.21
C ALA A 21 -3.71 -17.99 -0.99
N LEU A 22 -2.67 -18.76 -0.64
CA LEU A 22 -1.30 -18.28 -0.51
C LEU A 22 -0.75 -17.78 -1.85
N LEU A 23 -0.93 -18.55 -2.92
CA LEU A 23 -0.52 -18.17 -4.28
C LEU A 23 -1.25 -16.91 -4.75
N LEU A 24 -2.55 -16.79 -4.48
CA LEU A 24 -3.33 -15.60 -4.82
C LEU A 24 -2.85 -14.36 -4.05
N SER A 25 -2.42 -14.53 -2.80
CA SER A 25 -1.83 -13.45 -2.00
C SER A 25 -0.47 -13.01 -2.56
N LEU A 26 0.38 -13.98 -2.96
CA LEU A 26 1.69 -13.72 -3.57
C LEU A 26 1.59 -13.01 -4.93
N MET A 27 0.56 -13.30 -5.73
CA MET A 27 0.35 -12.61 -7.01
C MET A 27 -0.13 -11.16 -6.85
N GLN A 28 -0.61 -10.77 -5.66
CA GLN A 28 -1.03 -9.40 -5.37
C GLN A 28 0.05 -8.56 -4.69
N ALA A 29 1.20 -9.14 -4.34
CA ALA A 29 2.38 -8.40 -3.92
C ALA A 29 2.98 -7.67 -5.13
N GLY A 30 2.50 -6.45 -5.39
CA GLY A 30 3.09 -5.57 -6.39
C GLY A 30 4.57 -5.32 -6.10
N PRO A 31 5.39 -5.04 -7.13
CA PRO A 31 6.82 -4.78 -6.95
C PRO A 31 7.02 -3.64 -5.93
N ALA A 32 7.94 -3.84 -5.00
CA ALA A 32 8.36 -2.81 -4.06
C ALA A 32 8.74 -1.55 -4.86
N SER A 33 8.05 -0.44 -4.58
CA SER A 33 8.16 0.80 -5.36
C SER A 33 9.60 1.21 -5.59
N ALA A 34 10.01 1.24 -6.87
CA ALA A 34 11.25 1.90 -7.27
C ALA A 34 11.14 3.39 -6.93
N ASN A 35 12.18 3.94 -6.28
CA ASN A 35 12.31 5.39 -6.13
C ASN A 35 12.40 6.00 -7.53
N SER A 36 11.41 6.80 -7.91
CA SER A 36 11.42 7.46 -9.21
C SER A 36 11.88 8.91 -9.06
N LYS A 37 12.83 9.30 -9.92
CA LYS A 37 13.09 10.70 -10.22
C LYS A 37 12.05 11.13 -11.24
N ALA A 38 10.91 11.67 -10.82
CA ALA A 38 10.11 12.46 -11.73
C ALA A 38 10.87 13.78 -11.97
N SER A 39 11.44 13.94 -13.16
CA SER A 39 12.09 15.18 -13.60
C SER A 39 11.25 15.75 -14.73
N LEU A 40 10.32 16.63 -14.40
CA LEU A 40 9.51 17.33 -15.40
C LEU A 40 10.09 18.71 -15.75
N LEU A 41 11.01 19.24 -14.94
CA LEU A 41 11.76 20.48 -15.16
C LEU A 41 13.09 20.39 -14.40
N ALA A 42 14.16 19.93 -15.06
CA ALA A 42 15.51 19.94 -14.49
C ALA A 42 16.10 21.35 -14.62
N GLU A 43 15.84 22.21 -13.64
CA GLU A 43 16.77 23.31 -13.35
C GLU A 43 18.09 22.70 -12.84
N PRO A 44 19.27 23.26 -13.17
CA PRO A 44 20.57 22.77 -12.75
C PRO A 44 20.85 23.05 -11.26
N ASN A 45 19.85 22.89 -10.39
CA ASN A 45 19.96 23.17 -8.98
C ASN A 45 20.56 21.96 -8.25
N ALA A 46 21.55 22.22 -7.41
CA ALA A 46 22.23 21.23 -6.56
C ALA A 46 21.29 20.55 -5.54
N LEU A 47 20.06 21.03 -5.36
CA LEU A 47 19.07 20.46 -4.46
C LEU A 47 18.17 19.48 -5.23
N GLU A 48 18.28 18.19 -4.90
CA GLU A 48 17.45 17.15 -5.50
C GLU A 48 16.41 16.65 -4.50
N LEU A 49 15.19 16.40 -4.99
CA LEU A 49 14.10 15.75 -4.27
C LEU A 49 13.71 14.47 -5.02
N THR A 50 13.47 13.40 -4.26
CA THR A 50 13.10 12.07 -4.77
C THR A 50 11.98 11.46 -3.94
N SER A 51 11.20 10.55 -4.54
CA SER A 51 10.12 9.82 -3.88
C SER A 51 9.89 8.47 -4.57
N VAL A 52 9.01 7.66 -4.00
CA VAL A 52 8.35 6.57 -4.73
C VAL A 52 7.46 7.13 -5.84
N GLU A 53 7.35 6.41 -6.96
CA GLU A 53 6.42 6.78 -8.04
C GLU A 53 4.96 6.55 -7.65
N MET A 54 4.70 5.42 -7.00
CA MET A 54 3.37 4.96 -6.63
C MET A 54 3.33 4.55 -5.16
N SER A 55 2.27 4.96 -4.47
CA SER A 55 1.92 4.53 -3.13
C SER A 55 0.56 3.85 -3.13
N LYS A 56 0.50 2.62 -2.62
CA LYS A 56 -0.74 1.85 -2.42
C LYS A 56 -1.38 2.10 -1.04
N GLU A 57 -0.66 2.75 -0.14
CA GLU A 57 -1.01 2.86 1.27
C GLU A 57 -1.45 4.28 1.67
N GLY A 58 -1.38 5.26 0.76
CA GLY A 58 -1.70 6.65 1.07
C GLY A 58 -0.65 7.37 1.92
N TYR A 59 0.53 6.76 2.10
CA TYR A 59 1.72 7.40 2.66
C TYR A 59 2.97 7.16 1.79
N PHE A 60 3.92 8.08 1.84
CA PHE A 60 5.18 7.99 1.11
C PHE A 60 6.26 8.85 1.76
N VAL A 61 7.52 8.57 1.41
CA VAL A 61 8.68 9.30 1.92
C VAL A 61 9.29 10.11 0.79
N LEU A 62 9.41 11.42 1.03
CA LEU A 62 10.17 12.33 0.20
C LEU A 62 11.59 12.43 0.74
N ARG A 63 12.58 12.40 -0.14
CA ARG A 63 13.99 12.39 0.21
C ARG A 63 14.73 13.50 -0.51
N SER A 64 15.44 14.32 0.23
CA SER A 64 16.37 15.30 -0.30
C SER A 64 17.80 14.75 -0.31
N ASN A 65 18.64 15.23 -1.23
CA ASN A 65 20.07 14.89 -1.23
C ASN A 65 20.87 15.59 -0.13
N THR A 66 20.30 16.61 0.51
CA THR A 66 20.92 17.44 1.56
C THR A 66 19.91 17.72 2.68
N ALA A 67 20.38 17.97 3.90
CA ALA A 67 19.54 18.31 5.05
C ALA A 67 19.71 19.78 5.45
N PRO A 68 18.63 20.49 5.81
CA PRO A 68 18.76 21.84 6.34
C PRO A 68 19.24 21.83 7.79
N ALA A 69 20.09 22.79 8.18
CA ALA A 69 20.54 22.93 9.56
C ALA A 69 19.42 23.37 10.53
N ALA A 70 18.36 23.98 10.02
CA ALA A 70 17.21 24.49 10.78
C ALA A 70 15.91 24.32 9.98
N THR A 71 14.75 24.36 10.63
CA THR A 71 13.40 24.21 10.04
C THR A 71 13.00 25.43 9.21
N THR A 72 13.76 25.69 8.15
CA THR A 72 13.63 26.85 7.26
C THR A 72 13.21 26.44 5.86
N TRP A 73 13.30 25.15 5.55
CA TRP A 73 12.87 24.60 4.28
C TRP A 73 11.38 24.28 4.32
N GLN A 74 10.73 24.43 3.17
CA GLN A 74 9.31 24.19 3.00
C GLN A 74 9.10 23.27 1.81
N LEU A 75 8.25 22.27 1.98
CA LEU A 75 7.77 21.43 0.90
C LEU A 75 6.46 21.99 0.37
N GLU A 76 6.43 22.28 -0.90
CA GLU A 76 5.30 22.84 -1.62
C GLU A 76 4.53 21.73 -2.33
N ARG A 77 3.21 21.70 -2.17
CA ARG A 77 2.32 20.81 -2.93
C ARG A 77 1.57 21.57 -4.03
N TRP A 78 1.46 20.97 -5.20
CA TRP A 78 0.80 21.54 -6.38
C TRP A 78 -0.34 20.63 -6.87
N SER A 79 -1.39 21.23 -7.42
CA SER A 79 -2.60 20.55 -7.90
C SER A 79 -2.42 19.86 -9.27
N ALA A 80 -1.44 20.31 -10.05
CA ALA A 80 -1.07 19.75 -11.35
C ALA A 80 0.45 19.90 -11.54
N ALA A 81 1.00 19.27 -12.58
CA ALA A 81 2.39 19.47 -12.97
C ALA A 81 2.63 20.97 -13.23
N PRO A 82 3.38 21.68 -12.36
CA PRO A 82 3.49 23.11 -12.46
C PRO A 82 4.48 23.46 -13.59
N THR A 83 4.08 24.39 -14.45
CA THR A 83 4.98 24.97 -15.47
C THR A 83 5.96 25.94 -14.81
N ALA A 84 7.10 26.23 -15.45
CA ALA A 84 8.08 27.21 -14.95
C ALA A 84 7.45 28.56 -14.57
N THR A 85 6.50 29.06 -15.37
CA THR A 85 5.77 30.31 -15.08
C THR A 85 4.90 30.22 -13.83
N GLN A 86 4.28 29.07 -13.58
CA GLN A 86 3.40 28.86 -12.42
C GLN A 86 4.19 28.76 -11.13
N LEU A 87 5.36 28.12 -11.17
CA LEU A 87 6.28 28.02 -10.03
C LEU A 87 6.73 29.39 -9.50
N ASN A 88 6.78 30.41 -10.36
CA ASN A 88 7.25 31.75 -9.99
C ASN A 88 6.11 32.70 -9.60
N ASN A 89 4.90 32.50 -10.13
CA ASN A 89 3.82 33.49 -10.07
C ASN A 89 2.55 33.00 -9.36
N GLN A 90 2.44 31.72 -9.02
CA GLN A 90 1.29 31.15 -8.32
C GLN A 90 1.69 30.62 -6.94
N GLN A 91 0.76 30.67 -5.99
CA GLN A 91 0.97 30.07 -4.68
C GLN A 91 0.74 28.55 -4.75
N PRO A 92 1.55 27.75 -4.03
CA PRO A 92 1.30 26.34 -3.92
C PRO A 92 0.01 26.06 -3.15
N LEU A 93 -0.58 24.89 -3.38
CA LEU A 93 -1.79 24.46 -2.70
C LEU A 93 -1.58 24.28 -1.20
N THR A 94 -0.41 23.80 -0.79
CA THR A 94 -0.12 23.51 0.63
C THR A 94 1.37 23.62 0.96
N LEU A 95 1.63 24.29 2.08
CA LEU A 95 2.86 24.41 2.88
C LEU A 95 3.14 23.22 3.81
N TYR A 96 4.22 22.46 3.68
CA TYR A 96 4.69 21.59 4.77
C TYR A 96 6.07 22.02 5.28
N PRO A 97 6.28 22.17 6.60
CA PRO A 97 7.60 22.45 7.14
C PRO A 97 8.51 21.23 6.97
N TRP A 98 9.74 21.45 6.51
CA TRP A 98 10.74 20.39 6.44
C TRP A 98 11.56 20.35 7.75
N PRO A 99 11.67 19.20 8.43
CA PRO A 99 12.38 19.11 9.71
C PRO A 99 13.87 19.47 9.60
N ALA A 100 14.42 20.05 10.67
CA ALA A 100 15.86 20.31 10.76
C ALA A 100 16.65 19.00 10.81
N ASN A 101 17.84 18.99 10.21
CA ASN A 101 18.80 17.88 10.20
C ASN A 101 18.26 16.56 9.64
N THR A 102 17.16 16.59 8.86
CA THR A 102 16.65 15.41 8.17
C THR A 102 16.75 15.57 6.66
N GLN A 103 17.07 14.46 5.99
CA GLN A 103 17.01 14.34 4.53
C GLN A 103 15.69 13.72 4.08
N GLN A 104 14.74 13.50 4.99
CA GLN A 104 13.53 12.74 4.74
C GLN A 104 12.34 13.39 5.42
N LEU A 105 11.22 13.35 4.71
CA LEU A 105 9.91 13.73 5.23
C LEU A 105 8.88 12.67 4.81
N THR A 106 8.23 12.08 5.81
CA THR A 106 7.12 11.14 5.58
C THR A 106 5.82 11.92 5.56
N LEU A 107 5.04 11.72 4.50
CA LEU A 107 3.70 12.28 4.34
C LEU A 107 2.68 11.15 4.32
N SER A 108 1.54 11.35 4.98
CA SER A 108 0.45 10.37 5.10
C SER A 108 -0.92 11.02 4.95
N GLY A 109 -1.96 10.19 4.77
CA GLY A 109 -3.35 10.65 4.65
C GLY A 109 -3.74 11.16 3.26
N PHE A 110 -3.02 10.74 2.22
CA PHE A 110 -3.33 11.13 0.85
C PHE A 110 -4.37 10.19 0.26
N ALA A 111 -5.42 10.73 -0.36
CA ALA A 111 -6.41 9.96 -1.10
C ALA A 111 -5.89 9.53 -2.48
N ASN A 112 -6.63 8.68 -3.20
CA ASN A 112 -6.33 8.33 -4.60
C ASN A 112 -6.14 9.59 -5.45
N GLY A 113 -5.04 9.66 -6.19
CA GLY A 113 -4.76 10.80 -7.05
C GLY A 113 -3.29 11.00 -7.36
N THR A 114 -3.01 12.01 -8.18
CA THR A 114 -1.67 12.43 -8.58
C THR A 114 -1.28 13.68 -7.82
N TYR A 115 -0.12 13.67 -7.18
CA TYR A 115 0.39 14.78 -6.40
C TYR A 115 1.75 15.24 -6.90
N TYR A 116 2.00 16.54 -6.83
CA TYR A 116 3.24 17.15 -7.27
C TYR A 116 3.88 17.93 -6.12
N PHE A 117 5.18 17.71 -5.90
CA PHE A 117 5.92 18.26 -4.79
C PHE A 117 7.20 18.95 -5.24
N ARG A 118 7.54 20.05 -4.59
CA ARG A 118 8.80 20.76 -4.78
C ARG A 118 9.33 21.20 -3.42
N LEU A 119 10.64 21.09 -3.21
CA LEU A 119 11.27 21.59 -2.01
C LEU A 119 11.79 23.00 -2.25
N ARG A 120 11.48 23.91 -1.32
CA ARG A 120 11.96 25.28 -1.28
C ARG A 120 12.90 25.44 -0.08
N ALA A 121 14.15 25.77 -0.35
CA ALA A 121 15.14 26.12 0.66
C ALA A 121 15.06 27.60 1.04
N SER A 122 15.68 27.94 2.17
CA SER A 122 15.64 29.26 2.83
C SER A 122 16.20 30.40 1.96
N ASN A 123 17.11 30.10 1.03
CA ASN A 123 17.73 31.04 0.11
C ASN A 123 17.01 31.15 -1.25
N ASN A 124 15.72 30.78 -1.31
CA ASN A 124 14.97 30.62 -2.55
C ASN A 124 15.64 29.68 -3.56
N ASN A 125 16.48 28.76 -3.10
CA ASN A 125 16.90 27.62 -3.93
C ASN A 125 15.78 26.58 -3.92
N TYR A 126 15.51 25.98 -5.07
CA TYR A 126 14.40 25.06 -5.23
C TYR A 126 14.87 23.73 -5.81
N SER A 127 14.22 22.64 -5.42
CA SER A 127 14.45 21.34 -6.06
C SER A 127 13.72 21.20 -7.39
N ASN A 128 13.99 20.08 -8.06
CA ASN A 128 13.10 19.50 -9.07
C ASN A 128 11.70 19.24 -8.49
N VAL A 129 10.71 19.13 -9.39
CA VAL A 129 9.34 18.74 -9.05
C VAL A 129 9.20 17.24 -9.12
N VAL A 130 8.76 16.60 -8.04
CA VAL A 130 8.49 15.17 -7.96
C VAL A 130 7.00 14.89 -8.09
N LYS A 131 6.63 13.87 -8.86
CA LYS A 131 5.28 13.34 -9.00
C LYS A 131 5.13 12.08 -8.14
N VAL A 132 4.04 11.99 -7.39
CA VAL A 132 3.66 10.79 -6.63
C VAL A 132 2.22 10.43 -6.96
N GLN A 133 2.01 9.18 -7.40
CA GLN A 133 0.69 8.61 -7.59
C GLN A 133 0.25 7.87 -6.32
N VAL A 134 -0.95 8.14 -5.83
CA VAL A 134 -1.58 7.34 -4.78
C VAL A 134 -2.73 6.56 -5.40
N ASP A 135 -2.74 5.25 -5.20
CA ASP A 135 -3.74 4.35 -5.75
C ASP A 135 -3.99 3.18 -4.78
N HIS A 136 -4.93 3.33 -3.86
CA HIS A 136 -5.20 2.38 -2.78
C HIS A 136 -5.63 1.00 -3.29
N TYR A 137 -5.37 -0.02 -2.48
CA TYR A 137 -5.92 -1.34 -2.73
C TYR A 137 -7.46 -1.30 -2.86
N PRO A 138 -8.02 -1.91 -3.91
CA PRO A 138 -9.46 -1.91 -4.11
C PRO A 138 -10.15 -2.75 -3.04
N LEU A 139 -11.28 -2.22 -2.52
CA LEU A 139 -12.07 -2.86 -1.47
C LEU A 139 -12.52 -4.28 -1.82
N TRP A 140 -12.76 -4.55 -3.10
CA TRP A 140 -13.15 -5.87 -3.58
C TRP A 140 -12.13 -6.96 -3.25
N GLN A 141 -10.83 -6.65 -3.26
CA GLN A 141 -9.78 -7.62 -2.89
C GLN A 141 -9.91 -8.04 -1.42
N ALA A 142 -10.13 -7.07 -0.52
CA ALA A 142 -10.37 -7.34 0.89
C ALA A 142 -11.66 -8.15 1.10
N LEU A 143 -12.73 -7.81 0.38
CA LEU A 143 -14.00 -8.52 0.47
C LEU A 143 -13.89 -9.98 -0.03
N SER A 144 -13.12 -10.23 -1.09
CA SER A 144 -12.87 -11.59 -1.59
C SER A 144 -12.12 -12.44 -0.58
N LEU A 145 -11.06 -11.90 0.02
CA LEU A 145 -10.28 -12.61 1.06
C LEU A 145 -11.14 -12.89 2.30
N PHE A 146 -11.91 -11.90 2.74
CA PHE A 146 -12.87 -12.06 3.84
C PHE A 146 -13.90 -13.15 3.53
N SER A 147 -14.49 -13.15 2.32
CA SER A 147 -15.49 -14.14 1.91
C SER A 147 -14.91 -15.55 1.82
N LEU A 148 -13.67 -15.69 1.36
CA LEU A 148 -12.97 -16.98 1.31
C LEU A 148 -12.74 -17.52 2.73
N GLY A 149 -12.23 -16.68 3.64
CA GLY A 149 -12.05 -17.03 5.05
C GLY A 149 -13.37 -17.40 5.73
N LEU A 150 -14.44 -16.65 5.44
CA LEU A 150 -15.79 -16.93 5.94
C LEU A 150 -16.30 -18.28 5.45
N GLY A 151 -16.13 -18.60 4.17
CA GLY A 151 -16.50 -19.90 3.60
C GLY A 151 -15.80 -21.06 4.31
N LEU A 152 -14.50 -20.94 4.54
CA LEU A 152 -13.71 -21.93 5.27
C LEU A 152 -14.20 -22.10 6.71
N PHE A 153 -14.48 -20.98 7.38
CA PHE A 153 -15.01 -20.97 8.74
C PHE A 153 -16.36 -21.71 8.83
N VAL A 154 -17.29 -21.42 7.91
CA VAL A 154 -18.58 -22.09 7.86
C VAL A 154 -18.42 -23.60 7.63
N ILE A 155 -17.51 -24.03 6.76
CA ILE A 155 -17.22 -25.45 6.54
C ILE A 155 -16.78 -26.13 7.84
N VAL A 156 -15.86 -25.51 8.58
CA VAL A 156 -15.38 -26.06 9.87
C VAL A 156 -16.52 -26.17 10.88
N VAL A 157 -17.35 -25.13 11.02
CA VAL A 157 -18.52 -25.14 11.91
C VAL A 157 -19.47 -26.29 11.55
N VAL A 158 -19.78 -26.48 10.26
CA VAL A 158 -20.67 -27.55 9.80
C VAL A 158 -20.10 -28.94 10.10
N VAL A 159 -18.79 -29.13 9.90
CA VAL A 159 -18.11 -30.40 10.21
C VAL A 159 -18.18 -30.71 11.71
N ILE A 160 -17.90 -29.72 12.56
CA ILE A 160 -17.97 -29.87 14.01
C ILE A 160 -19.41 -30.17 14.44
N ALA A 161 -20.39 -29.39 13.96
CA ALA A 161 -21.79 -29.59 14.29
C ALA A 161 -22.28 -30.98 13.88
N LYS A 162 -22.01 -31.42 12.64
CA LYS A 162 -22.35 -32.77 12.18
C LYS A 162 -21.64 -33.86 13.00
N GLY A 163 -20.39 -33.64 13.41
CA GLY A 163 -19.69 -34.52 14.32
C GLY A 163 -20.40 -34.65 15.67
N ALA A 164 -20.73 -33.51 16.28
CA ALA A 164 -21.41 -33.44 17.57
C ALA A 164 -22.80 -34.12 17.53
N TYR A 165 -23.61 -33.86 16.50
CA TYR A 165 -24.92 -34.50 16.34
C TYR A 165 -24.83 -36.02 16.16
N ARG A 166 -23.82 -36.53 15.43
CA ARG A 166 -23.62 -37.98 15.26
C ARG A 166 -23.17 -38.65 16.56
N SER A 167 -22.32 -37.99 17.35
CA SER A 167 -21.90 -38.50 18.66
C SER A 167 -23.05 -38.57 19.65
N ALA A 168 -24.00 -37.64 19.61
CA ALA A 168 -25.19 -37.68 20.46
C ALA A 168 -26.09 -38.88 20.13
N ASN A 169 -26.41 -39.09 18.85
CA ASN A 169 -27.33 -40.14 18.40
C ASN A 169 -26.75 -41.57 18.49
N ALA A 170 -25.43 -41.74 18.55
CA ALA A 170 -24.79 -43.06 18.69
C ALA A 170 -24.96 -43.67 20.10
N THR A 171 -25.43 -42.88 21.06
CA THR A 171 -25.66 -43.31 22.46
C THR A 171 -27.05 -43.89 22.69
N GLU A 172 -27.92 -43.90 21.67
CA GLU A 172 -29.33 -44.31 21.77
C GLU A 172 -29.64 -45.69 21.13
N GLU A 173 -28.67 -46.59 20.91
CA GLU A 173 -29.03 -47.99 20.56
C GLU A 173 -29.62 -48.71 21.80
N PRO A 174 -30.90 -49.13 21.77
CA PRO A 174 -31.47 -49.94 22.83
C PRO A 174 -31.01 -51.40 22.70
N LEU A 175 -30.56 -51.97 23.82
CA LEU A 175 -30.30 -53.40 24.03
C LEU A 175 -31.56 -54.25 23.81
#